data_AF-A0A1I1MP09-F1
#
_entry.id   AF-A0A1I1MP09-F1
#
_cell.length_a   1.000
_cell.length_b   1.000
_cell.length_c   1.000
_cell.angle_alpha   90.00
_cell.angle_beta   90.00
_cell.angle_gamma   90.00
#
_symmetry.space_group_name_H-M   'P 1'
#
loop_
_entity.id
_entity.type
_entity.pdbx_description
1 polymer ?
#
loop_
_entity_poly.entity_id
_entity_poly.type
_entity_poly.pdbx_seq_one_letter_code
_entity_poly.pdbx_strand_id
1 'polypeptide(L)'
;MFKHLFYRIYWWNSNVLKEKEFAVFSSLLGVSVFKVLNVSTLIFLFLIVLNNVQSYPKWFHVVLMFMMLVGDYFLYVHKGKHETIIKESLRLDKKKSRAKDFLVVFYMITTFAAFFIAVYEGRKLL
;
A
#
# COMPACT_ATOMS: atom_id res chain seq x y z
N MET A 1 6.49 -6.85 -6.34
CA MET A 1 6.31 -6.41 -4.94
C MET A 1 4.83 -6.26 -4.58
N PHE A 2 4.09 -5.32 -5.19
CA PHE A 2 2.69 -5.04 -4.84
C PHE A 2 1.71 -6.21 -4.99
N LYS A 3 1.88 -7.09 -5.99
CA LYS A 3 1.09 -8.35 -6.08
C LYS A 3 1.29 -9.25 -4.85
N HIS A 4 2.51 -9.34 -4.32
CA HIS A 4 2.83 -10.12 -3.13
C HIS A 4 2.31 -9.45 -1.86
N LEU A 5 2.34 -8.12 -1.80
CA LEU A 5 1.69 -7.33 -0.74
C LEU A 5 0.17 -7.60 -0.71
N PHE A 6 -0.48 -7.53 -1.87
CA PHE A 6 -1.90 -7.86 -2.01
C PHE A 6 -2.19 -9.27 -1.50
N TYR A 7 -1.43 -10.27 -1.98
CA TYR A 7 -1.58 -11.65 -1.52
C TYR A 7 -1.35 -11.79 0.00
N ARG A 8 -0.34 -11.11 0.55
CA ARG A 8 -0.01 -11.23 1.97
C ARG A 8 -1.11 -10.68 2.87
N ILE A 9 -1.66 -9.51 2.51
CA ILE A 9 -2.80 -8.92 3.20
C ILE A 9 -4.03 -9.82 3.05
N TYR A 10 -4.25 -10.36 1.85
CA TYR A 10 -5.34 -11.31 1.58
C TYR A 10 -5.21 -12.55 2.47
N TRP A 11 -4.01 -13.13 2.54
CA TRP A 11 -3.73 -14.31 3.34
C TRP A 11 -3.98 -14.05 4.83
N TRP A 12 -3.50 -12.94 5.38
CA TRP A 12 -3.78 -12.55 6.77
C TRP A 12 -5.27 -12.40 7.04
N ASN A 13 -5.99 -11.65 6.19
CA ASN A 13 -7.42 -11.43 6.38
C ASN A 13 -8.24 -12.72 6.19
N SER A 14 -7.87 -13.55 5.21
CA SER A 14 -8.57 -14.83 4.95
C SER A 14 -8.40 -15.84 6.09
N ASN A 15 -7.25 -15.83 6.78
CA ASN A 15 -7.02 -16.70 7.93
C ASN A 15 -7.74 -16.22 9.19
N VAL A 16 -7.87 -14.90 9.38
CA VAL A 16 -8.48 -14.31 10.59
C VAL A 16 -10.00 -14.22 10.46
N LEU A 17 -10.51 -13.76 9.32
CA LEU A 17 -11.93 -13.44 9.15
C LEU A 17 -12.71 -14.52 8.39
N LYS A 18 -12.03 -15.49 7.76
CA LYS A 18 -12.60 -16.62 6.97
C LYS A 18 -13.56 -16.22 5.83
N GLU A 19 -13.81 -14.94 5.62
CA GLU A 19 -14.61 -14.39 4.52
C GLU A 19 -13.74 -13.95 3.35
N LYS A 20 -13.93 -14.62 2.20
CA LYS A 20 -13.09 -14.41 1.01
C LYS A 20 -13.29 -13.04 0.36
N GLU A 21 -14.54 -12.59 0.24
CA GLU A 21 -14.84 -11.30 -0.41
C GLU A 21 -14.30 -10.13 0.40
N PHE A 22 -14.49 -10.16 1.72
CA PHE A 22 -13.93 -9.16 2.62
C PHE A 22 -12.39 -9.14 2.57
N ALA A 23 -11.75 -10.31 2.49
CA ALA A 23 -10.31 -10.42 2.35
C ALA A 23 -9.79 -9.78 1.04
N VAL A 24 -10.51 -9.95 -0.09
CA VAL A 24 -10.15 -9.30 -1.36
C VAL A 24 -10.26 -7.79 -1.24
N PHE A 25 -11.37 -7.28 -0.71
CA PHE A 25 -11.58 -5.83 -0.57
C PHE A 25 -10.58 -5.18 0.39
N SER A 26 -10.32 -5.80 1.54
CA SER A 26 -9.32 -5.31 2.50
C SER A 26 -7.90 -5.32 1.92
N SER A 27 -7.59 -6.29 1.07
CA SER A 27 -6.29 -6.35 0.37
C SER A 27 -6.13 -5.26 -0.66
N LEU A 28 -7.21 -4.97 -1.40
CA LEU A 28 -7.27 -3.87 -2.33
C LEU A 28 -7.02 -2.55 -1.58
N LEU A 29 -7.79 -2.29 -0.53
CA LEU A 29 -7.63 -1.09 0.31
C LEU A 29 -6.21 -0.97 0.86
N GLY A 30 -5.67 -2.05 1.42
CA GLY A 30 -4.34 -2.04 2.03
C GLY A 30 -3.25 -1.68 1.03
N VAL A 31 -3.26 -2.29 -0.17
CA VAL A 31 -2.28 -1.95 -1.22
C VAL A 31 -2.41 -0.49 -1.65
N SER A 32 -3.64 0.00 -1.82
CA SER A 32 -3.88 1.39 -2.21
C SER A 32 -3.38 2.37 -1.15
N VAL A 33 -3.64 2.11 0.13
CA VAL A 33 -3.14 2.93 1.25
C VAL A 33 -1.61 2.97 1.24
N PHE A 34 -0.93 1.84 1.08
CA PHE A 34 0.54 1.83 1.03
C PHE A 34 1.10 2.61 -0.17
N LYS A 35 0.43 2.59 -1.32
CA LYS A 35 0.82 3.41 -2.47
C LYS A 35 0.62 4.89 -2.20
N VAL A 36 -0.52 5.27 -1.63
CA VAL A 36 -0.83 6.65 -1.25
C VAL A 36 0.20 7.15 -0.24
N LEU A 37 0.50 6.39 0.81
CA LEU A 37 1.50 6.76 1.80
C LEU A 37 2.87 7.04 1.15
N ASN A 38 3.31 6.19 0.21
CA ASN A 38 4.57 6.41 -0.48
C ASN A 38 4.55 7.67 -1.36
N VAL A 39 3.50 7.88 -2.16
CA VAL A 39 3.37 9.09 -2.99
C VAL A 39 3.30 10.34 -2.12
N SER A 40 2.48 10.32 -1.06
CA SER A 40 2.39 11.41 -0.10
C SER A 40 3.72 11.69 0.58
N THR A 41 4.47 10.65 0.98
CA THR A 41 5.81 10.81 1.57
C THR A 41 6.75 11.53 0.62
N LEU A 42 6.78 11.12 -0.66
CA LEU A 42 7.61 11.77 -1.67
C LEU A 42 7.22 13.24 -1.88
N ILE A 43 5.92 13.54 -1.93
CA ILE A 43 5.45 14.93 -2.05
C ILE A 43 5.84 15.75 -0.82
N PHE A 44 5.66 15.23 0.39
CA PHE A 44 6.05 15.93 1.62
C PHE A 44 7.56 16.19 1.67
N LEU A 45 8.38 15.19 1.35
CA LEU A 45 9.84 15.37 1.27
C LEU A 45 10.23 16.46 0.27
N PHE A 46 9.59 16.46 -0.91
CA PHE A 46 9.83 17.49 -1.91
C PHE A 46 9.45 18.90 -1.41
N LEU A 47 8.30 19.04 -0.75
CA LEU A 47 7.87 20.32 -0.20
C LEU A 47 8.71 20.79 0.99
N ILE A 48 9.24 19.87 1.79
CA ILE A 48 10.20 20.16 2.87
C ILE A 48 11.48 20.76 2.27
N VAL A 49 12.02 20.15 1.20
CA VAL A 49 13.22 20.66 0.51
C VAL A 49 12.99 22.07 -0.04
N LEU A 50 11.78 22.37 -0.51
CA LEU A 50 11.40 23.70 -1.00
C LEU A 50 10.95 24.68 0.10
N ASN A 51 10.94 24.25 1.36
CA ASN A 51 10.39 24.99 2.50
C ASN A 51 8.97 25.54 2.26
N ASN A 52 8.12 24.76 1.58
CA ASN A 52 6.79 25.18 1.13
C ASN A 52 5.68 24.19 1.51
N VAL A 53 5.78 23.59 2.69
CA VAL A 53 4.84 22.58 3.19
C VAL A 53 3.41 23.12 3.30
N GLN A 54 3.25 24.41 3.61
CA GLN A 54 1.94 25.07 3.76
C GLN A 54 1.13 25.13 2.46
N SER A 55 1.79 25.07 1.30
CA SER A 55 1.09 25.07 0.00
C SER A 55 0.38 23.74 -0.31
N TYR A 56 0.57 22.71 0.51
CA TYR A 56 -0.04 21.40 0.26
C TYR A 56 -1.55 21.40 0.54
N PRO A 57 -2.42 21.17 -0.47
CA PRO A 57 -3.86 21.13 -0.27
C PRO A 57 -4.30 19.84 0.41
N LYS A 58 -4.94 19.94 1.59
CA LYS A 58 -5.40 18.76 2.36
C LYS A 58 -6.31 17.81 1.56
N TRP A 59 -7.17 18.36 0.70
CA TRP A 59 -8.09 17.58 -0.14
C TRP A 59 -7.38 16.71 -1.18
N PHE A 60 -6.14 17.04 -1.56
CA PHE A 60 -5.36 16.29 -2.53
C PHE A 60 -5.09 14.85 -2.07
N HIS A 61 -4.90 14.62 -0.77
CA HIS A 61 -4.77 13.26 -0.21
C HIS A 61 -5.99 12.38 -0.49
N VAL A 62 -7.19 12.96 -0.36
CA VAL A 62 -8.44 12.24 -0.57
C VAL A 62 -8.60 11.87 -2.05
N VAL A 63 -8.31 12.82 -2.94
CA VAL A 63 -8.35 12.59 -4.39
C VAL A 63 -7.33 11.53 -4.81
N LEU A 64 -6.09 11.63 -4.30
CA LEU A 64 -5.03 10.66 -4.56
C LEU A 64 -5.43 9.26 -4.07
N MET A 65 -6.04 9.17 -2.88
CA MET A 65 -6.53 7.90 -2.35
C MET A 65 -7.61 7.28 -3.23
N PHE A 66 -8.59 8.08 -3.68
CA PHE A 66 -9.63 7.59 -4.56
C PHE A 66 -9.09 7.14 -5.92
N MET A 67 -8.20 7.93 -6.53
CA MET A 67 -7.55 7.56 -7.80
C MET A 67 -6.75 6.26 -7.68
N MET A 68 -5.97 6.09 -6.61
CA MET A 68 -5.19 4.88 -6.37
C MET A 68 -6.09 3.67 -6.14
N LEU A 69 -7.18 3.83 -5.39
CA LEU A 69 -8.14 2.76 -5.13
C LEU A 69 -8.83 2.28 -6.42
N VAL A 70 -9.29 3.21 -7.25
CA VAL A 70 -9.90 2.89 -8.54
C VAL A 70 -8.89 2.22 -9.47
N GLY A 71 -7.67 2.76 -9.58
CA GLY A 71 -6.61 2.16 -10.39
C GLY A 71 -6.26 0.74 -9.93
N ASP A 72 -6.14 0.53 -8.62
CA ASP A 72 -5.86 -0.78 -8.04
C ASP A 72 -7.03 -1.75 -8.23
N TYR A 73 -8.27 -1.28 -8.21
CA TYR A 73 -9.43 -2.13 -8.51
C TYR A 73 -9.31 -2.72 -9.92
N PHE A 74 -9.00 -1.91 -10.93
CA PHE A 74 -8.83 -2.39 -12.31
C PHE A 74 -7.61 -3.31 -12.49
N LEU A 75 -6.57 -3.10 -11.68
CA LEU A 75 -5.34 -3.87 -11.77
C LEU A 75 -5.42 -5.22 -11.05
N TYR A 76 -6.05 -5.25 -9.87
CA TYR A 76 -6.07 -6.42 -8.98
C TYR A 76 -7.39 -7.17 -8.99
N VAL A 77 -8.54 -6.50 -9.11
CA VAL A 77 -9.86 -7.13 -8.86
C VAL A 77 -10.65 -7.33 -10.15
N HIS A 78 -10.69 -6.32 -11.01
CA HIS A 78 -11.49 -6.33 -12.24
C HIS A 78 -11.21 -7.56 -13.11
N LYS A 79 -12.28 -8.19 -13.61
CA LYS A 79 -12.24 -9.48 -14.34
C LYS A 79 -11.64 -10.64 -13.56
N GLY A 80 -11.74 -10.64 -12.23
CA GLY A 80 -11.30 -11.76 -11.39
C GLY A 80 -9.78 -11.94 -11.32
N LYS A 81 -8.98 -10.93 -11.72
CA LYS A 81 -7.51 -11.00 -11.75
C LYS A 81 -6.87 -11.41 -10.41
N HIS A 82 -7.54 -11.15 -9.29
CA HIS A 82 -7.09 -11.46 -7.95
C HIS A 82 -6.88 -12.97 -7.77
N GLU A 83 -7.70 -13.81 -8.41
CA GLU A 83 -7.54 -15.26 -8.36
C GLU A 83 -6.21 -15.71 -8.95
N THR A 84 -5.82 -15.11 -10.08
CA THR A 84 -4.53 -15.39 -10.73
C THR A 84 -3.38 -15.03 -9.80
N ILE A 85 -3.47 -13.89 -9.11
CA ILE A 85 -2.43 -13.42 -8.17
C ILE A 85 -2.30 -14.36 -6.98
N ILE A 86 -3.43 -14.86 -6.45
CA ILE A 86 -3.45 -15.83 -5.35
C ILE A 86 -2.85 -17.16 -5.82
N LYS A 87 -3.27 -17.67 -6.99
CA LYS A 87 -2.74 -18.92 -7.58
C LYS A 87 -1.24 -18.84 -7.86
N GLU A 88 -0.76 -17.74 -8.43
CA GLU A 88 0.68 -17.48 -8.65
C GLU A 88 1.46 -17.48 -7.33
N SER A 89 0.90 -16.85 -6.30
CA SER A 89 1.56 -16.74 -4.99
C SER A 89 1.63 -18.08 -4.26
N LEU A 90 0.62 -18.93 -4.38
CA LEU A 90 0.59 -20.28 -3.81
C LEU A 90 1.56 -21.25 -4.50
N ARG A 91 1.88 -21.02 -5.77
CA ARG A 91 2.83 -21.86 -6.55
C ARG A 91 4.29 -21.53 -6.27
N LEU A 92 4.60 -20.49 -5.49
CA LEU A 92 5.97 -20.13 -5.17
C LEU A 92 6.61 -21.14 -4.20
N ASP A 93 7.88 -21.48 -4.46
CA ASP A 93 8.69 -22.27 -3.54
C ASP A 93 8.67 -21.68 -2.11
N LYS A 94 8.56 -22.53 -1.09
CA LYS A 94 8.49 -22.11 0.32
C LYS A 94 9.62 -21.14 0.70
N LYS A 95 10.85 -21.37 0.23
CA LYS A 95 12.01 -20.50 0.49
C LYS A 95 11.86 -19.12 -0.17
N LYS A 96 11.41 -19.07 -1.42
CA LYS A 96 11.17 -17.81 -2.16
C LYS A 96 9.98 -17.05 -1.58
N SER A 97 8.94 -17.75 -1.12
CA SER A 97 7.79 -17.13 -0.45
C SER A 97 8.23 -16.43 0.84
N ARG A 98 9.02 -17.08 1.71
CA ARG A 98 9.51 -16.46 2.95
C ARG A 98 10.34 -15.21 2.70
N ALA A 99 11.23 -15.23 1.70
CA ALA A 99 12.03 -14.06 1.36
C ALA A 99 11.14 -12.89 0.89
N LYS A 100 10.14 -13.16 0.04
CA LYS A 100 9.18 -12.14 -0.41
C LYS A 100 8.29 -11.64 0.74
N ASP A 101 7.88 -12.52 1.65
CA ASP A 101 7.12 -12.12 2.85
C ASP A 101 7.93 -11.17 3.71
N PHE A 102 9.20 -11.48 3.96
CA PHE A 102 10.11 -10.61 4.69
C PHE A 102 10.25 -9.25 4.00
N LEU A 103 10.48 -9.23 2.68
CA LEU A 103 10.60 -7.98 1.92
C LEU A 103 9.31 -7.14 1.97
N VAL A 104 8.14 -7.78 1.92
CA VAL A 104 6.85 -7.09 2.04
C VAL A 104 6.66 -6.50 3.43
N VAL A 105 6.93 -7.27 4.49
CA VAL A 105 6.83 -6.77 5.87
C VAL A 105 7.79 -5.61 6.11
N PHE A 106 9.05 -5.78 5.69
CA PHE A 106 10.05 -4.73 5.76
C PHE A 106 9.59 -3.46 5.03
N TYR A 107 9.06 -3.59 3.81
CA TYR A 107 8.50 -2.48 3.05
C TYR A 107 7.34 -1.77 3.75
N MET A 108 6.43 -2.50 4.39
CA MET A 108 5.32 -1.88 5.11
C MET A 108 5.84 -1.04 6.29
N ILE A 109 6.78 -1.60 7.07
CA ILE A 109 7.38 -0.92 8.21
C ILE A 109 8.12 0.34 7.75
N THR A 110 8.93 0.24 6.71
CA THR A 110 9.69 1.39 6.20
C THR A 110 8.78 2.45 5.58
N THR A 111 7.69 2.05 4.90
CA THR A 111 6.69 3.00 4.36
C THR A 111 6.05 3.82 5.50
N PHE A 112 5.61 3.15 6.57
CA PHE A 112 5.06 3.86 7.73
C PHE A 112 6.11 4.76 8.40
N ALA A 113 7.31 4.23 8.66
CA ALA A 113 8.38 5.00 9.29
C ALA A 113 8.74 6.26 8.48
N ALA A 114 8.92 6.12 7.16
CA ALA A 114 9.24 7.23 6.28
C ALA A 114 8.12 8.29 6.25
N PHE A 115 6.86 7.85 6.17
CA PHE A 115 5.72 8.77 6.22
C PHE A 115 5.67 9.56 7.53
N PHE A 116 5.80 8.88 8.68
CA PHE A 116 5.77 9.55 9.99
C PHE A 116 6.94 10.52 10.17
N ILE A 117 8.14 10.16 9.71
CA ILE A 117 9.30 11.05 9.72
C ILE A 117 9.03 12.28 8.85
N ALA A 118 8.55 12.11 7.62
CA ALA A 118 8.26 13.22 6.73
C ALA A 118 7.19 14.15 7.31
N VAL A 119 6.13 13.60 7.90
CA VAL A 119 5.09 14.40 8.57
C VAL A 119 5.66 15.13 9.80
N TYR A 120 6.50 14.48 10.59
CA TYR A 120 7.13 15.08 11.78
C TYR A 120 8.04 16.24 11.41
N GLU A 121 8.93 16.07 10.43
CA GLU A 121 9.80 17.14 9.94
C GLU A 121 8.99 18.25 9.27
N GLY A 122 7.97 17.91 8.49
CA GLY A 122 7.07 18.89 7.87
C GLY A 122 6.36 19.77 8.89
N ARG A 123 6.00 19.23 10.07
CA ARG A 123 5.39 20.03 11.15
C ARG A 123 6.33 21.06 11.76
N LYS A 124 7.64 20.84 11.75
CA LYS A 124 8.60 21.84 12.26
C LYS A 124 8.68 23.09 11.38
N LEU A 125 8.21 22.97 10.13
CA LEU A 125 8.20 24.04 9.13
C LEU A 125 6.81 24.71 8.99
N LEU A 126 5.82 24.28 9.77
CA LEU A 126 4.47 24.88 9.84
C LEU A 126 4.42 25.93 10.95
#